data_AF-A0A2U1QK20-F1
#
_entry.id   AF-A0A2U1QK20-F1
#
_cell.length_a   1.000
_cell.length_b   1.000
_cell.length_c   1.000
_cell.angle_alpha   90.00
_cell.angle_beta   90.00
_cell.angle_gamma   90.00
#
_symmetry.space_group_name_H-M   'P 1'
#
loop_
_entity.id
_entity.type
_entity.pdbx_description
1 polymer ?
#
loop_
_entity_poly.entity_id
_entity_poly.type
_entity_poly.pdbx_seq_one_letter_code
_entity_poly.pdbx_strand_id
1 'polypeptide(L)'
;MGPSKEEETRDHCFFICPIIKIIWFRIWNWWDAPSSFNPSLLNIISGNFGFFKDKWGIKLFQAVCFTSIWHIWNWRNKICHASSEDERIAFRNEDIFPLIQRTSLLWASNRASNNRFSWKHWIHNSADLNTS
;
A
#
# COMPACT_ATOMS: atom_id res chain seq x y z
N MET A 1 -24.36 1.75 -29.78
CA MET A 1 -23.50 0.86 -28.97
C MET A 1 -22.95 1.70 -27.84
N GLY A 2 -23.51 1.59 -26.63
CA GLY A 2 -22.92 2.24 -25.46
C GLY A 2 -21.59 1.55 -25.11
N PRO A 3 -20.62 2.25 -24.50
CA PRO A 3 -19.39 1.60 -24.07
C PRO A 3 -19.76 0.45 -23.13
N SER A 4 -19.34 -0.76 -23.47
CA SER A 4 -19.40 -1.90 -22.57
C SER A 4 -18.68 -1.49 -21.28
N LYS A 5 -19.36 -1.58 -20.13
CA LYS A 5 -18.68 -1.52 -18.84
C LYS A 5 -17.61 -2.59 -18.88
N GLU A 6 -16.34 -2.19 -19.00
CA GLU A 6 -15.22 -3.12 -18.87
C GLU A 6 -15.40 -3.86 -17.55
N GLU A 7 -15.38 -5.19 -17.59
CA GLU A 7 -15.47 -6.00 -16.39
C GLU A 7 -14.35 -5.57 -15.44
N GLU A 8 -14.73 -5.22 -14.22
CA GLU A 8 -13.80 -4.71 -13.24
C GLU A 8 -12.90 -5.86 -12.75
N THR A 9 -11.73 -6.01 -13.37
CA THR A 9 -10.79 -7.07 -13.00
C THR A 9 -10.08 -6.77 -11.69
N ARG A 10 -9.55 -7.80 -11.01
CA ARG A 10 -8.76 -7.66 -9.78
C ARG A 10 -7.55 -6.72 -9.99
N ASP A 11 -6.90 -6.79 -11.14
CA ASP A 11 -5.77 -5.93 -11.45
C ASP A 11 -6.23 -4.48 -11.70
N HIS A 12 -7.39 -4.27 -12.34
CA HIS A 12 -7.99 -2.94 -12.45
C HIS A 12 -8.31 -2.35 -11.07
N CYS A 13 -8.87 -3.18 -10.19
CA CYS A 13 -9.26 -2.85 -8.84
C CYS A 13 -8.12 -2.40 -7.91
N PHE A 14 -6.91 -2.95 -8.13
CA PHE A 14 -5.81 -2.82 -7.17
C PHE A 14 -4.53 -2.23 -7.77
N PHE A 15 -4.40 -2.11 -9.08
CA PHE A 15 -3.14 -1.66 -9.71
C PHE A 15 -3.32 -0.72 -10.90
N ILE A 16 -4.37 -0.87 -11.73
CA ILE A 16 -4.43 -0.14 -13.02
C ILE A 16 -5.06 1.25 -12.88
N CYS A 17 -5.96 1.46 -11.91
CA CYS A 17 -6.58 2.78 -11.65
C CYS A 17 -5.52 3.88 -11.40
N PRO A 18 -5.59 5.05 -12.06
CA PRO A 18 -4.56 6.10 -11.94
C PRO A 18 -4.28 6.56 -10.50
N ILE A 19 -5.32 6.72 -9.67
CA ILE A 19 -5.17 7.11 -8.26
C ILE A 19 -4.41 6.03 -7.49
N ILE A 20 -4.75 4.76 -7.75
CA ILE A 20 -4.11 3.62 -7.11
C ILE A 20 -2.65 3.48 -7.54
N LYS A 21 -2.34 3.75 -8.81
CA LYS A 21 -0.95 3.82 -9.30
C LYS A 21 -0.13 4.86 -8.54
N ILE A 22 -0.70 6.03 -8.26
CA ILE A 22 -0.03 7.08 -7.48
C ILE A 22 0.23 6.59 -6.04
N ILE A 23 -0.72 5.90 -5.42
CA ILE A 23 -0.54 5.33 -4.07
C ILE A 23 0.58 4.30 -4.06
N TRP A 24 0.60 3.36 -5.02
CA TRP A 24 1.68 2.38 -5.15
C TRP A 24 3.03 3.05 -5.40
N PHE A 25 3.09 4.04 -6.27
CA PHE A 25 4.31 4.80 -6.53
C PHE A 25 4.86 5.48 -5.25
N ARG A 26 3.98 6.07 -4.43
CA ARG A 26 4.38 6.62 -3.12
C ARG A 26 4.91 5.55 -2.18
N ILE A 27 4.31 4.35 -2.17
CA ILE A 27 4.78 3.23 -1.35
C ILE A 27 6.16 2.73 -1.82
N TRP A 28 6.35 2.60 -3.13
CA TRP A 28 7.62 2.20 -3.73
C TRP A 28 8.74 3.18 -3.40
N ASN A 29 8.49 4.48 -3.57
CA ASN A 29 9.47 5.52 -3.22
C ASN A 29 9.74 5.57 -1.71
N TRP A 30 8.73 5.34 -0.87
CA TRP A 30 8.90 5.32 0.58
C TRP A 30 9.82 4.18 1.06
N TRP A 31 9.90 3.09 0.30
CA TRP A 31 10.74 1.92 0.60
C TRP A 31 11.98 1.82 -0.29
N ASP A 32 12.35 2.90 -0.98
CA ASP A 32 13.49 2.94 -1.91
C ASP A 32 13.49 1.79 -2.91
N ALA A 33 12.30 1.37 -3.37
CA ALA A 33 12.19 0.32 -4.37
C ALA A 33 12.80 0.79 -5.69
N PRO A 34 13.45 -0.10 -6.48
CA PRO A 34 14.02 0.25 -7.78
C PRO A 34 12.98 0.92 -8.70
N SER A 35 13.41 1.85 -9.56
CA SER A 35 12.51 2.53 -10.50
C SER A 35 11.79 1.59 -11.48
N SER A 36 12.38 0.42 -11.75
CA SER A 36 11.78 -0.65 -12.56
C SER A 36 10.87 -1.60 -11.76
N PHE A 37 10.66 -1.34 -10.47
CA PHE A 37 9.89 -2.20 -9.60
C PHE A 37 8.39 -2.14 -9.92
N ASN A 38 7.88 -3.25 -10.44
CA ASN A 38 6.47 -3.41 -10.79
C ASN A 38 6.02 -4.85 -10.49
N PRO A 39 5.79 -5.18 -9.21
CA PRO A 39 5.47 -6.54 -8.80
C PRO A 39 4.06 -6.93 -9.23
N SER A 40 3.85 -8.20 -9.58
CA SER A 40 2.50 -8.75 -9.62
C SER A 40 1.93 -8.92 -8.20
N LEU A 41 0.60 -9.10 -8.10
CA LEU A 41 -0.02 -9.45 -6.82
C LEU A 41 0.57 -10.74 -6.22
N LEU A 42 0.94 -11.72 -7.06
CA LEU A 42 1.59 -12.95 -6.61
C LEU A 42 2.98 -12.68 -6.03
N ASN A 43 3.75 -11.75 -6.61
CA ASN A 43 5.04 -11.34 -6.05
C ASN A 43 4.86 -10.73 -4.65
N ILE A 44 3.82 -9.90 -4.45
CA ILE A 44 3.51 -9.32 -3.14
C ILE A 44 3.15 -10.41 -2.12
N ILE A 45 2.26 -11.33 -2.48
CA ILE A 45 1.79 -12.40 -1.58
C ILE A 45 2.95 -13.35 -1.21
N SER A 46 3.81 -13.68 -2.17
CA SER A 46 4.96 -14.55 -1.95
C SER A 46 6.16 -13.86 -1.29
N GLY A 47 6.18 -12.52 -1.26
CA GLY A 47 7.31 -11.73 -0.74
C GLY A 47 8.51 -11.72 -1.69
N ASN A 48 8.30 -12.11 -2.96
CA ASN A 48 9.34 -12.12 -3.97
C ASN A 48 9.49 -10.74 -4.62
N PHE A 49 10.18 -9.85 -3.91
CA PHE A 49 10.39 -8.46 -4.33
C PHE A 49 11.71 -8.23 -5.08
N GLY A 50 12.71 -9.09 -4.89
CA GLY A 50 13.99 -9.02 -5.62
C GLY A 50 14.96 -7.93 -5.15
N PHE A 51 14.61 -7.06 -4.20
CA PHE A 51 15.49 -5.99 -3.71
C PHE A 51 15.76 -6.01 -2.19
N PHE A 52 15.10 -6.87 -1.41
CA PHE A 52 15.44 -7.08 0.00
C PHE A 52 16.44 -8.24 0.16
N LYS A 53 17.41 -8.06 1.06
CA LYS A 53 18.41 -9.09 1.38
C LYS A 53 18.02 -9.98 2.56
N ASP A 54 17.23 -9.46 3.50
CA ASP A 54 16.85 -10.16 4.72
C ASP A 54 15.35 -10.49 4.78
N LYS A 55 15.03 -11.59 5.47
CA LYS A 55 13.65 -12.08 5.62
C LYS A 55 12.76 -11.13 6.42
N TRP A 56 13.33 -10.26 7.26
CA TRP A 56 12.55 -9.36 8.10
C TRP A 56 12.09 -8.14 7.29
N GLY A 57 12.96 -7.52 6.51
CA GLY A 57 12.63 -6.48 5.55
C GLY A 57 11.54 -6.92 4.58
N ILE A 58 11.64 -8.15 4.04
CA ILE A 58 10.57 -8.75 3.21
C ILE A 58 9.23 -8.76 3.96
N LYS A 59 9.20 -9.30 5.19
CA LYS A 59 7.95 -9.38 5.98
C LYS A 59 7.37 -8.01 6.29
N LEU A 60 8.21 -7.03 6.63
CA LEU A 60 7.75 -5.67 6.89
C LEU A 60 7.15 -5.03 5.64
N PHE A 61 7.81 -5.18 4.49
CA PHE A 61 7.30 -4.65 3.24
C PHE A 61 6.04 -5.36 2.77
N GLN A 62 5.92 -6.68 2.99
CA GLN A 62 4.66 -7.40 2.78
C GLN A 62 3.54 -6.84 3.65
N ALA A 63 3.81 -6.54 4.92
CA ALA A 63 2.82 -5.96 5.82
C ALA A 63 2.36 -4.58 5.33
N VAL A 64 3.27 -3.75 4.83
CA VAL A 64 2.93 -2.50 4.15
C VAL A 64 2.04 -2.77 2.94
N CYS A 65 2.42 -3.68 2.05
CA CYS A 65 1.63 -3.99 0.87
C CYS A 65 0.22 -4.52 1.20
N PHE A 66 0.08 -5.41 2.19
CA PHE A 66 -1.23 -5.92 2.62
C PHE A 66 -2.09 -4.83 3.27
N THR A 67 -1.47 -3.96 4.07
CA THR A 67 -2.15 -2.79 4.64
C THR A 67 -2.62 -1.85 3.54
N SER A 68 -1.82 -1.64 2.50
CA SER A 68 -2.20 -0.86 1.31
C SER A 68 -3.37 -1.47 0.57
N ILE A 69 -3.33 -2.78 0.29
CA ILE A 69 -4.43 -3.50 -0.38
C ILE A 69 -5.75 -3.34 0.41
N TRP A 70 -5.70 -3.49 1.73
CA TRP A 70 -6.86 -3.28 2.59
C TRP A 70 -7.42 -1.87 2.50
N HIS A 71 -6.57 -0.84 2.63
CA HIS A 71 -7.01 0.55 2.57
C HIS A 71 -7.50 0.96 1.19
N ILE A 72 -6.89 0.46 0.11
CA ILE A 72 -7.37 0.65 -1.26
C ILE A 72 -8.76 0.03 -1.44
N TRP A 73 -8.95 -1.21 -0.99
CA TRP A 73 -10.25 -1.88 -1.06
C TRP A 73 -11.32 -1.09 -0.28
N ASN A 74 -11.00 -0.70 0.96
CA ASN A 74 -11.92 0.06 1.81
C ASN A 74 -12.28 1.42 1.21
N TRP A 75 -11.29 2.16 0.70
CA TRP A 75 -11.48 3.45 0.02
C TRP A 75 -12.39 3.32 -1.20
N ARG A 76 -12.19 2.29 -2.03
CA ARG A 76 -13.06 2.04 -3.18
C ARG A 76 -14.48 1.70 -2.77
N ASN A 77 -14.65 0.87 -1.73
CA ASN A 77 -15.98 0.56 -1.22
C ASN A 77 -16.71 1.79 -0.70
N LYS A 78 -16.03 2.70 0.01
CA LYS A 78 -16.63 3.98 0.41
C LYS A 78 -17.18 4.75 -0.79
N ILE A 79 -16.40 4.84 -1.88
CA ILE A 79 -16.82 5.53 -3.12
C ILE A 79 -18.03 4.83 -3.78
N CYS A 80 -17.98 3.49 -3.88
CA CYS A 80 -19.05 2.71 -4.51
C CYS A 80 -20.37 2.78 -3.74
N HIS A 81 -20.29 2.83 -2.41
CA HIS A 81 -21.45 2.85 -1.50
C HIS A 81 -21.78 4.25 -0.96
N ALA A 82 -21.20 5.31 -1.53
CA ALA A 82 -21.52 6.69 -1.17
C ALA A 82 -23.01 6.97 -1.41
N SER A 83 -23.66 7.55 -0.41
CA SER A 83 -25.09 7.88 -0.38
C SER A 83 -25.43 9.15 -1.17
N SER A 84 -24.44 10.02 -1.40
CA SER A 84 -24.56 11.25 -2.18
C SER A 84 -23.35 11.48 -3.08
N GLU A 85 -23.49 12.37 -4.06
CA GLU A 85 -22.37 12.76 -4.93
C GLU A 85 -21.32 13.56 -4.15
N ASP A 86 -21.73 14.42 -3.20
CA ASP A 86 -20.80 15.17 -2.34
C ASP A 86 -19.93 14.22 -1.50
N GLU A 87 -20.54 13.18 -0.92
CA GLU A 87 -19.83 12.14 -0.17
C GLU A 87 -18.87 11.36 -1.06
N ARG A 88 -19.30 11.02 -2.29
CA ARG A 88 -18.46 10.35 -3.29
C ARG A 88 -17.23 11.19 -3.67
N ILE A 89 -17.42 12.48 -3.90
CA ILE A 89 -16.34 13.43 -4.20
C ILE A 89 -15.38 13.53 -3.01
N ALA A 90 -15.92 13.66 -1.79
CA ALA A 90 -15.11 13.70 -0.56
C ALA A 90 -14.23 12.44 -0.42
N PHE A 91 -14.80 11.24 -0.62
CA PHE A 91 -14.02 10.00 -0.57
C PHE A 91 -12.98 9.92 -1.69
N ARG A 92 -13.30 10.32 -2.92
CA ARG A 92 -12.32 10.34 -4.03
C ARG A 92 -11.09 11.21 -3.74
N ASN A 93 -11.27 12.27 -2.95
CA ASN A 93 -10.21 13.20 -2.57
C ASN A 93 -9.48 12.81 -1.27
N GLU A 94 -9.86 11.72 -0.60
CA GLU A 94 -9.20 11.23 0.61
C GLU A 94 -7.78 10.72 0.29
N ASP A 95 -6.75 11.30 0.93
CA ASP A 95 -5.40 10.74 0.89
C ASP A 95 -5.27 9.58 1.89
N ILE A 96 -5.26 8.35 1.39
CA ILE A 96 -5.15 7.14 2.22
C ILE A 96 -3.71 6.75 2.57
N PHE A 97 -2.69 7.39 2.00
CA PHE A 97 -1.30 7.01 2.24
C PHE A 97 -0.84 7.20 3.70
N PRO A 98 -1.18 8.29 4.41
CA PRO A 98 -0.85 8.41 5.83
C PRO A 98 -1.49 7.32 6.71
N LEU A 99 -2.69 6.85 6.34
CA LEU A 99 -3.36 5.73 7.02
C LEU A 99 -2.59 4.43 6.81
N ILE A 100 -2.10 4.19 5.59
CA ILE A 100 -1.26 3.04 5.27
C ILE A 100 0.01 3.05 6.14
N GLN A 101 0.71 4.19 6.22
CA GLN A 101 1.91 4.32 7.05
C GLN A 101 1.63 4.03 8.53
N ARG A 102 0.55 4.59 9.08
CA ARG A 102 0.18 4.43 10.49
C ARG A 102 -0.22 2.99 10.83
N THR A 103 -1.10 2.39 10.02
CA THR A 103 -1.59 1.03 10.27
C THR A 103 -0.49 -0.01 10.08
N SER A 104 0.40 0.17 9.09
CA SER A 104 1.53 -0.74 8.88
C SER A 104 2.56 -0.65 10.01
N LEU A 105 2.83 0.55 10.56
CA LEU A 105 3.65 0.69 11.76
C LEU A 105 3.03 -0.05 12.94
N LEU A 106 1.74 0.12 13.20
CA LEU A 106 1.06 -0.57 14.29
C LEU A 106 1.18 -2.09 14.15
N TRP A 107 1.01 -2.62 12.94
CA TRP A 107 1.20 -4.04 12.64
C TRP A 107 2.62 -4.50 12.94
N ALA A 108 3.63 -3.70 12.55
CA ALA A 108 5.04 -4.00 12.74
C ALA A 108 5.45 -3.95 14.22
N SER A 109 5.06 -2.89 14.93
CA SER A 109 5.34 -2.72 16.36
C SER A 109 4.72 -3.82 17.21
N ASN A 110 3.50 -4.28 16.88
CA ASN A 110 2.86 -5.38 17.63
C ASN A 110 3.49 -6.76 17.37
N ARG A 111 4.36 -6.90 16.37
CA ARG A 111 5.02 -8.17 16.02
C ARG A 111 6.53 -8.17 16.21
N ALA A 112 7.13 -7.02 16.51
CA ALA A 112 8.51 -6.95 16.95
C ALA A 112 8.57 -7.19 18.46
N SER A 113 9.49 -8.06 18.90
CA SER A 113 9.69 -8.37 20.32
C SER A 113 10.28 -7.20 21.12
N ASN A 114 10.82 -6.18 20.44
CA ASN A 114 11.39 -4.96 21.02
C ASN A 114 10.80 -3.73 20.32
N ASN A 115 10.86 -2.56 20.97
CA ASN A 115 10.41 -1.26 20.47
C ASN A 115 11.30 -0.72 19.32
N ARG A 116 11.47 -1.52 18.25
CA ARG A 116 12.40 -1.31 17.13
C ARG A 116 11.97 -0.21 16.18
N PHE A 117 10.73 0.25 16.29
CA PHE A 117 10.15 1.18 15.34
C PHE A 117 9.68 2.43 16.05
N SER A 118 10.13 3.58 15.55
CA SER A 118 9.57 4.88 15.90
C SER A 118 8.93 5.49 14.67
N TRP A 119 7.85 6.26 14.87
CA TRP A 119 7.14 6.92 13.79
C TRP A 119 8.07 7.74 12.89
N LYS A 120 8.99 8.51 13.48
CA LYS A 120 9.95 9.36 12.76
C LYS A 120 10.83 8.55 11.79
N HIS A 121 11.33 7.40 12.23
CA HIS A 121 12.15 6.54 11.36
C HIS A 121 11.28 5.83 10.32
N TRP A 122 10.09 5.38 10.72
CA TRP A 122 9.16 4.68 9.83
C TRP A 122 8.77 5.49 8.60
N ILE A 123 8.48 6.80 8.75
CA ILE A 123 8.02 7.64 7.64
C ILE A 123 9.15 8.20 6.76
N HIS A 124 10.42 8.09 7.19
CA HIS A 124 11.56 8.72 6.51
C HIS A 124 12.55 7.73 5.90
N ASN A 125 12.74 6.55 6.48
CA ASN A 125 13.43 5.45 5.81
C ASN A 125 13.22 4.12 6.57
N SER A 126 12.42 3.20 6.03
CA SER A 126 12.19 1.90 6.67
C SER A 126 13.19 0.82 6.23
N ALA A 127 13.96 1.05 5.16
CA ALA A 127 14.97 0.09 4.68
C ALA A 127 16.21 0.01 5.61
N ASP A 128 16.52 1.08 6.33
CA ASP A 128 17.69 1.20 7.21
C ASP A 128 17.44 0.75 8.66
N LEU A 129 16.30 0.12 8.96
CA LEU A 129 15.92 -0.29 10.33
C LEU A 129 16.76 -1.45 10.93
N ASN A 130 17.91 -1.76 10.33
CA ASN A 130 18.85 -2.81 10.76
C ASN A 130 20.23 -2.27 11.21
N THR A 131 20.42 -0.96 11.37
CA THR A 131 21.68 -0.39 11.91
C THR A 131 21.46 0.22 13.30
N SER A 132 21.27 -0.61 14.32
CA SER A 132 21.54 -0.25 15.72
C SER A 132 21.91 -1.49 16.52
#